data_AF-A0A8J7KF84-F1
#
_entry.id   AF-A0A8J7KF84-F1
#
_cell.length_a   1.000
_cell.length_b   1.000
_cell.length_c   1.000
_cell.angle_alpha   90.00
_cell.angle_beta   90.00
_cell.angle_gamma   90.00
#
_symmetry.space_group_name_H-M   'P 1'
#
loop_
_entity.id
_entity.type
_entity.pdbx_description
1 polymer ?
#
loop_
_entity_poly.entity_id
_entity_poly.type
_entity_poly.pdbx_seq_one_letter_code
_entity_poly.pdbx_strand_id
1 'polypeptide(L)'
;MAVATSNLQFANARVVLKSMLRFGCMVLLLIGCWGLSALNSPVANALPPGNAITDGKALLRYALPIDNKPIREIQADLENLSDALRARRIAGVTRGIDAADKVLTRKEAEILASIPPERQAEASDLIAQLKTGLDEVRTEAANGNKEAVWAKRSQLLDRVGELEALMVNKFPFEVPEEYANLPQLKGRATVEVETNKGTMTLVVDGYNAPITAGNFVDLVQRGFYDGLEFTRAEDNYVLQIGDPPGKEVGFIDPKTNKYRAIPLEVMVQGDKKPLYGITLEDAGRYLDQPVLPFSAFGALGMARPGDDVNGGSSQFFFFLFEPELTPAGLNLLDGRYAVFGYVTENKDVLEKLKQGDKIISARVVDGLENLVEPS
;
A
#
# COMPACT_ATOMS: atom_id res chain seq x y z
N MET A 1 -25.75 -0.80 -81.29
CA MET A 1 -25.92 -1.53 -82.57
C MET A 1 -24.74 -2.47 -82.71
N ALA A 2 -24.88 -3.77 -82.92
CA ALA A 2 -26.05 -4.64 -82.96
C ALA A 2 -25.54 -6.10 -82.91
N VAL A 3 -26.34 -6.99 -82.29
CA VAL A 3 -26.66 -8.36 -82.77
C VAL A 3 -25.52 -9.41 -82.60
N ALA A 4 -25.62 -10.36 -81.64
CA ALA A 4 -26.48 -11.57 -81.61
C ALA A 4 -26.02 -12.60 -82.69
N THR A 5 -26.02 -13.92 -82.54
CA THR A 5 -26.80 -14.87 -81.72
C THR A 5 -26.31 -16.30 -82.06
N SER A 6 -26.85 -17.28 -81.34
CA SER A 6 -27.04 -18.71 -81.71
C SER A 6 -26.00 -19.70 -81.16
N ASN A 7 -26.34 -20.90 -80.68
CA ASN A 7 -27.60 -21.58 -80.32
C ASN A 7 -27.15 -22.89 -79.61
N LEU A 8 -27.67 -23.24 -78.42
CA LEU A 8 -28.75 -24.23 -78.18
C LEU A 8 -28.34 -25.71 -78.50
N GLN A 9 -28.61 -26.81 -77.77
CA GLN A 9 -29.50 -27.17 -76.63
C GLN A 9 -29.27 -28.66 -76.18
N PHE A 10 -29.57 -28.93 -74.89
CA PHE A 10 -30.38 -30.02 -74.25
C PHE A 10 -30.53 -31.41 -74.90
N ALA A 11 -30.84 -32.54 -74.23
CA ALA A 11 -31.04 -33.00 -72.84
C ALA A 11 -31.53 -34.47 -72.92
N ASN A 12 -31.53 -35.19 -71.78
CA ASN A 12 -32.37 -36.34 -71.34
C ASN A 12 -31.49 -37.45 -70.74
N ALA A 13 -31.46 -37.74 -69.43
CA ALA A 13 -32.47 -37.94 -68.38
C ALA A 13 -33.30 -39.24 -68.49
N ARG A 14 -33.26 -40.00 -67.38
CA ARG A 14 -34.13 -41.14 -66.95
C ARG A 14 -33.81 -42.54 -67.48
N VAL A 15 -33.10 -43.32 -66.65
CA VAL A 15 -33.47 -44.60 -66.01
C VAL A 15 -32.23 -44.96 -65.18
N VAL A 16 -32.15 -44.69 -63.87
CA VAL A 16 -32.42 -45.69 -62.83
C VAL A 16 -33.12 -45.01 -61.66
N LEU A 17 -34.44 -44.91 -61.82
CA LEU A 17 -35.41 -44.72 -60.77
C LEU A 17 -35.62 -46.08 -60.08
N LYS A 18 -34.90 -46.31 -58.98
CA LYS A 18 -35.42 -47.05 -57.82
C LYS A 18 -35.36 -46.04 -56.68
N SER A 19 -36.43 -45.27 -56.49
CA SER A 19 -37.42 -45.60 -55.46
C SER A 19 -36.72 -45.65 -54.09
N MET A 20 -36.47 -44.50 -53.46
CA MET A 20 -37.45 -43.78 -52.63
C MET A 20 -38.37 -44.74 -51.88
N LEU A 21 -37.97 -45.16 -50.69
CA LEU A 21 -38.93 -45.40 -49.62
C LEU A 21 -38.23 -45.19 -48.28
N ARG A 22 -38.88 -44.44 -47.39
CA ARG A 22 -38.53 -44.18 -45.98
C ARG A 22 -37.68 -42.94 -45.73
N PHE A 23 -38.26 -41.81 -46.12
CA PHE A 23 -38.36 -40.68 -45.20
C PHE A 23 -39.10 -41.17 -43.95
N GLY A 24 -38.47 -41.09 -42.79
CA GLY A 24 -39.00 -41.55 -41.52
C GLY A 24 -38.37 -40.75 -40.40
N CYS A 25 -38.98 -39.59 -40.13
CA CYS A 25 -39.02 -38.85 -38.89
C CYS A 25 -38.18 -39.38 -37.71
N MET A 26 -37.37 -38.44 -37.17
CA MET A 26 -37.56 -37.89 -35.82
C MET A 26 -37.27 -38.84 -34.63
N VAL A 27 -36.59 -38.26 -33.63
CA VAL A 27 -36.62 -38.60 -32.20
C VAL A 27 -35.47 -39.48 -31.65
N LEU A 28 -34.81 -38.90 -30.63
CA LEU A 28 -34.08 -39.52 -29.49
C LEU A 28 -32.70 -40.16 -29.73
N LEU A 29 -31.64 -39.43 -29.37
CA LEU A 29 -30.78 -39.68 -28.18
C LEU A 29 -29.42 -38.95 -28.32
N LEU A 30 -29.38 -37.68 -27.92
CA LEU A 30 -28.18 -37.02 -27.42
C LEU A 30 -28.47 -36.51 -26.01
N ILE A 31 -28.35 -37.43 -25.05
CA ILE A 31 -28.23 -37.22 -23.60
C ILE A 31 -27.09 -38.18 -23.20
N GLY A 32 -26.05 -37.85 -22.46
CA GLY A 32 -25.70 -36.64 -21.73
C GLY A 32 -24.24 -36.73 -21.25
N CYS A 33 -23.83 -35.68 -20.53
CA CYS A 33 -22.55 -35.35 -19.87
C CYS A 33 -22.12 -33.96 -20.38
N TRP A 34 -22.80 -32.86 -20.02
CA TRP A 34 -22.70 -32.18 -18.71
C TRP A 34 -21.27 -32.13 -18.18
N GLY A 35 -20.46 -31.27 -18.79
CA GLY A 35 -19.31 -30.63 -18.16
C GLY A 35 -19.53 -29.13 -18.19
N LEU A 36 -20.07 -28.59 -17.10
CA LEU A 36 -20.28 -27.16 -16.88
C LEU A 36 -18.89 -26.49 -16.83
N SER A 37 -18.39 -26.04 -17.99
CA SER A 37 -17.20 -25.18 -18.02
C SER A 37 -17.67 -23.77 -17.71
N ALA A 38 -17.74 -23.44 -16.41
CA ALA A 38 -17.82 -22.06 -15.99
C ALA A 38 -16.63 -21.32 -16.60
N LEU A 39 -16.95 -20.25 -17.34
CA LEU A 39 -15.99 -19.27 -17.85
C LEU A 39 -15.28 -18.62 -16.66
N ASN A 40 -14.24 -19.27 -16.13
CA ASN A 40 -13.19 -18.56 -15.41
C ASN A 40 -12.44 -17.73 -16.45
N SER A 41 -12.76 -16.44 -16.51
CA SER A 41 -11.83 -15.49 -17.12
C SER A 41 -10.51 -15.61 -16.36
N PRO A 42 -9.36 -15.71 -17.04
CA PRO A 42 -8.08 -15.66 -16.35
C PRO A 42 -8.01 -14.29 -15.69
N VAL A 43 -7.96 -14.27 -14.36
CA VAL A 43 -7.45 -13.12 -13.61
C VAL A 43 -6.09 -12.84 -14.22
N ALA A 44 -5.94 -11.68 -14.85
CA ALA A 44 -4.69 -11.30 -15.48
C ALA A 44 -3.61 -11.25 -14.39
N ASN A 45 -2.78 -12.28 -14.32
CA ASN A 45 -1.49 -12.23 -13.66
C ASN A 45 -0.60 -11.26 -14.44
N ALA A 46 -0.76 -9.97 -14.15
CA ALA A 46 0.20 -8.95 -14.54
C ALA A 46 1.24 -8.86 -13.42
N LEU A 47 2.52 -9.05 -13.77
CA LEU A 47 3.61 -8.41 -13.03
C LEU A 47 3.23 -6.92 -12.84
N PRO A 48 3.48 -6.29 -11.67
CA PRO A 48 3.07 -4.91 -11.45
C PRO A 48 3.58 -4.03 -12.60
N PRO A 49 2.69 -3.38 -13.38
CA PRO A 49 3.14 -2.48 -14.43
C PRO A 49 3.56 -1.17 -13.78
N GLY A 50 4.87 -0.97 -13.60
CA GLY A 50 5.41 0.30 -13.09
C GLY A 50 6.67 0.12 -12.24
N ASN A 51 7.39 1.22 -12.03
CA ASN A 51 8.44 1.27 -11.00
C ASN A 51 7.78 1.12 -9.62
N ALA A 52 8.46 0.49 -8.67
CA ALA A 52 7.98 0.40 -7.29
C ALA A 52 7.76 1.81 -6.70
N ILE A 53 6.73 1.98 -5.87
CA ILE A 53 6.52 3.23 -5.14
C ILE A 53 7.59 3.30 -4.03
N THR A 54 8.47 4.30 -4.09
CA THR A 54 9.60 4.46 -3.17
C THR A 54 9.38 5.53 -2.10
N ASP A 55 8.28 6.28 -2.19
CA ASP A 55 7.93 7.28 -1.19
C ASP A 55 7.06 6.68 -0.08
N GLY A 56 7.58 6.65 1.15
CA GLY A 56 6.86 6.21 2.34
C GLY A 56 5.53 6.92 2.56
N LYS A 57 5.42 8.23 2.25
CA LYS A 57 4.13 8.94 2.36
C LYS A 57 3.10 8.41 1.35
N ALA A 58 3.52 8.14 0.11
CA ALA A 58 2.67 7.51 -0.90
C ALA A 58 2.26 6.09 -0.51
N LEU A 59 3.19 5.26 -0.01
CA LEU A 59 2.87 3.92 0.48
C LEU A 59 1.83 3.97 1.62
N LEU A 60 1.98 4.90 2.56
CA LEU A 60 1.01 5.10 3.63
C LEU A 60 -0.36 5.54 3.10
N ARG A 61 -0.45 6.40 2.08
CA ARG A 61 -1.74 6.73 1.46
C ARG A 61 -2.41 5.48 0.88
N TYR A 62 -1.68 4.70 0.06
CA TYR A 62 -2.22 3.47 -0.54
C TYR A 62 -2.57 2.39 0.48
N ALA A 63 -1.90 2.38 1.64
CA ALA A 63 -2.15 1.44 2.71
C ALA A 63 -3.41 1.74 3.56
N LEU A 64 -4.05 2.90 3.38
CA LEU A 64 -5.30 3.22 4.11
C LEU A 64 -6.43 2.25 3.71
N PRO A 65 -7.19 1.71 4.69
CA PRO A 65 -8.28 0.78 4.45
C PRO A 65 -9.56 1.49 3.98
N ILE A 66 -9.47 2.16 2.82
CA ILE A 66 -10.57 2.93 2.21
C ILE A 66 -10.92 2.38 0.83
N ASP A 67 -12.19 2.50 0.46
CA ASP A 67 -12.70 2.17 -0.88
C ASP A 67 -13.40 3.40 -1.47
N ASN A 68 -12.61 4.33 -1.98
CA ASN A 68 -13.09 5.54 -2.64
C ASN A 68 -12.28 5.77 -3.93
N LYS A 69 -12.85 5.42 -5.08
CA LYS A 69 -12.15 5.54 -6.37
C LYS A 69 -11.83 6.99 -6.75
N PRO A 70 -12.73 7.97 -6.58
CA PRO A 70 -12.43 9.37 -6.90
C PRO A 70 -11.18 9.93 -6.20
N ILE A 71 -11.01 9.70 -4.89
CA ILE A 71 -9.83 10.23 -4.19
C ILE A 71 -8.54 9.53 -4.64
N ARG A 72 -8.61 8.23 -4.94
CA ARG A 72 -7.46 7.48 -5.50
C ARG A 72 -7.06 7.97 -6.90
N GLU A 73 -8.03 8.40 -7.72
CA GLU A 73 -7.77 9.02 -9.03
C GLU A 73 -7.06 10.37 -8.86
N ILE A 74 -7.53 11.21 -7.94
CA ILE A 74 -6.88 12.51 -7.61
C ILE A 74 -5.45 12.29 -7.11
N GLN A 75 -5.25 11.33 -6.19
CA GLN A 75 -3.92 10.98 -5.69
C GLN A 75 -3.00 10.57 -6.84
N ALA A 76 -3.44 9.63 -7.69
CA ALA A 76 -2.65 9.12 -8.81
C ALA A 76 -2.28 10.23 -9.81
N ASP A 77 -3.24 11.10 -10.16
CA ASP A 77 -2.98 12.23 -11.06
C ASP A 77 -1.92 13.17 -10.51
N LEU A 78 -2.02 13.52 -9.22
CA LEU A 78 -1.02 14.34 -8.53
C LEU A 78 0.33 13.63 -8.45
N GLU A 79 0.36 12.32 -8.18
CA GLU A 79 1.60 11.55 -8.10
C GLU A 79 2.33 11.49 -9.46
N ASN A 80 1.58 11.28 -10.54
CA ASN A 80 2.07 11.21 -11.91
C ASN A 80 2.60 12.54 -12.45
N LEU A 81 2.28 13.69 -11.82
CA LEU A 81 2.91 14.97 -12.16
C LEU A 81 4.44 14.92 -12.05
N SER A 82 4.98 14.07 -11.18
CA SER A 82 6.42 13.90 -10.98
C SER A 82 7.15 13.56 -12.29
N ASP A 83 6.59 12.70 -13.12
CA ASP A 83 7.17 12.31 -14.41
C ASP A 83 7.16 13.46 -15.41
N ALA A 84 6.06 14.20 -15.48
CA ALA A 84 5.97 15.39 -16.31
C ALA A 84 6.96 16.48 -15.86
N LEU A 85 7.15 16.65 -14.55
CA LEU A 85 8.10 17.61 -13.97
C LEU A 85 9.56 17.22 -14.22
N ARG A 86 9.90 15.93 -14.13
CA ARG A 86 11.22 15.40 -14.49
C ARG A 86 11.49 15.61 -15.98
N ALA A 87 10.53 15.26 -16.83
CA ALA A 87 10.59 15.42 -18.29
C ALA A 87 10.44 16.87 -18.78
N ARG A 88 10.22 17.85 -17.89
CA ARG A 88 10.03 19.28 -18.19
C ARG A 88 8.86 19.54 -19.15
N ARG A 89 7.78 18.77 -19.04
CA ARG A 89 6.59 18.85 -19.89
C ARG A 89 5.47 19.61 -19.19
N ILE A 90 5.46 20.95 -19.31
CA ILE A 90 4.44 21.81 -18.68
C ILE A 90 3.03 21.41 -19.10
N ALA A 91 2.78 21.12 -20.38
CA ALA A 91 1.48 20.64 -20.85
C ALA A 91 1.07 19.28 -20.25
N GLY A 92 2.02 18.46 -19.79
CA GLY A 92 1.74 17.25 -19.01
C GLY A 92 1.30 17.59 -17.59
N VAL A 93 2.00 18.54 -16.96
CA VAL A 93 1.68 19.02 -15.62
C VAL A 93 0.28 19.65 -15.58
N THR A 94 -0.03 20.56 -16.49
CA THR A 94 -1.35 21.21 -16.59
C THR A 94 -2.47 20.19 -16.80
N ARG A 95 -2.27 19.21 -17.69
CA ARG A 95 -3.28 18.17 -17.92
C ARG A 95 -3.57 17.31 -16.69
N GLY A 96 -2.55 16.97 -15.90
CA GLY A 96 -2.73 16.21 -14.66
C GLY A 96 -3.46 17.02 -13.59
N ILE A 97 -3.13 18.31 -13.45
CA ILE A 97 -3.84 19.22 -12.53
C ILE A 97 -5.31 19.35 -12.93
N ASP A 98 -5.60 19.56 -14.21
CA ASP A 98 -6.98 19.70 -14.70
C ASP A 98 -7.78 18.39 -14.58
N ALA A 99 -7.11 17.23 -14.67
CA ALA A 99 -7.74 15.94 -14.42
C ALA A 99 -8.14 15.79 -12.94
N ALA A 100 -7.19 16.04 -12.03
CA ALA A 100 -7.45 16.01 -10.59
C ALA A 100 -8.56 16.99 -10.17
N ASP A 101 -8.50 18.24 -10.63
CA ASP A 101 -9.49 19.28 -10.35
C ASP A 101 -10.90 18.91 -10.87
N LYS A 102 -10.96 18.34 -12.08
CA LYS A 102 -12.21 17.86 -12.66
C LYS A 102 -12.83 16.73 -11.84
N VAL A 103 -12.04 15.78 -11.36
CA VAL A 103 -12.52 14.70 -10.48
C VAL A 103 -12.99 15.29 -9.15
N LEU A 104 -12.16 16.10 -8.50
CA LEU A 104 -12.47 16.74 -7.23
C LEU A 104 -13.78 17.51 -7.29
N THR A 105 -13.98 18.32 -8.34
CA THR A 105 -15.21 19.12 -8.51
C THR A 105 -16.43 18.27 -8.84
N ARG A 106 -16.31 17.27 -9.72
CA ARG A 106 -17.48 16.47 -10.16
C ARG A 106 -17.89 15.40 -9.14
N LYS A 107 -16.95 14.95 -8.32
CA LYS A 107 -17.10 13.82 -7.40
C LYS A 107 -17.04 14.23 -5.93
N GLU A 108 -17.02 15.52 -5.63
CA GLU A 108 -17.03 16.07 -4.26
C GLU A 108 -18.09 15.42 -3.37
N ALA A 109 -19.34 15.33 -3.84
CA ALA A 109 -20.42 14.72 -3.07
C ALA A 109 -20.17 13.22 -2.78
N GLU A 110 -19.53 12.50 -3.71
CA GLU A 110 -19.18 11.08 -3.54
C GLU A 110 -18.03 10.92 -2.54
N ILE A 111 -17.05 11.83 -2.57
CA ILE A 111 -15.95 11.91 -1.60
C ILE A 111 -16.51 12.18 -0.19
N LEU A 112 -17.32 13.22 -0.03
CA LEU A 112 -17.91 13.58 1.26
C LEU A 112 -18.85 12.50 1.81
N ALA A 113 -19.59 11.79 0.95
CA ALA A 113 -20.47 10.70 1.37
C ALA A 113 -19.73 9.51 2.00
N SER A 114 -18.43 9.36 1.73
CA SER A 114 -17.59 8.31 2.35
C SER A 114 -17.02 8.69 3.71
N ILE A 115 -17.24 9.94 4.15
CA ILE A 115 -16.70 10.50 5.40
C ILE A 115 -17.82 10.61 6.45
N PRO A 116 -17.58 10.25 7.73
CA PRO A 116 -18.58 10.35 8.79
C PRO A 116 -19.10 11.78 8.96
N PRO A 117 -20.41 11.96 9.25
CA PRO A 117 -21.03 13.29 9.35
C PRO A 117 -20.29 14.25 10.28
N GLU A 118 -19.77 13.76 11.40
CA GLU A 118 -19.01 14.55 12.39
C GLU A 118 -17.68 15.10 11.85
N ARG A 119 -17.14 14.52 10.77
CA ARG A 119 -15.88 14.90 10.12
C ARG A 119 -16.08 15.61 8.77
N GLN A 120 -17.33 15.76 8.31
CA GLN A 120 -17.61 16.35 6.99
C GLN A 120 -17.25 17.84 6.88
N ALA A 121 -17.31 18.58 7.98
CA ALA A 121 -16.90 19.98 7.99
C ALA A 121 -15.40 20.12 7.70
N GLU A 122 -14.57 19.35 8.41
CA GLU A 122 -13.13 19.29 8.19
C GLU A 122 -12.77 18.81 6.78
N ALA A 123 -13.47 17.78 6.29
CA ALA A 123 -13.30 17.29 4.93
C ALA A 123 -13.64 18.35 3.87
N SER A 124 -14.68 19.15 4.10
CA SER A 124 -15.05 20.25 3.20
C SER A 124 -13.97 21.33 3.16
N ASP A 125 -13.36 21.64 4.30
CA ASP A 125 -12.24 22.58 4.39
C ASP A 125 -11.00 22.05 3.66
N LEU A 126 -10.69 20.75 3.79
CA LEU A 126 -9.59 20.11 3.05
C LEU A 126 -9.85 20.13 1.54
N ILE A 127 -11.07 19.84 1.09
CA ILE A 127 -11.45 19.93 -0.32
C ILE A 127 -11.30 21.36 -0.85
N ALA A 128 -11.69 22.36 -0.07
CA ALA A 128 -11.48 23.76 -0.44
C ALA A 128 -9.99 24.10 -0.58
N GLN A 129 -9.16 23.66 0.37
CA GLN A 129 -7.70 23.83 0.30
C GLN A 129 -7.09 23.12 -0.91
N LEU A 130 -7.56 21.91 -1.26
CA LEU A 130 -7.12 21.18 -2.44
C LEU A 130 -7.43 21.97 -3.72
N LYS A 131 -8.64 22.53 -3.85
CA LYS A 131 -9.02 23.37 -5.00
C LYS A 131 -8.11 24.59 -5.12
N THR A 132 -7.93 25.34 -4.03
CA THR A 132 -7.02 26.50 -4.01
C THR A 132 -5.59 26.10 -4.37
N GLY A 133 -5.07 25.01 -3.80
CA GLY A 133 -3.73 24.53 -4.09
C GLY A 133 -3.55 24.08 -5.55
N LEU A 134 -4.56 23.45 -6.15
CA LEU A 134 -4.55 23.08 -7.58
C LEU A 134 -4.45 24.34 -8.47
N ASP A 135 -5.17 25.40 -8.14
CA ASP A 135 -5.07 26.69 -8.83
C ASP A 135 -3.68 27.30 -8.70
N GLU A 136 -3.11 27.30 -7.49
CA GLU A 136 -1.75 27.79 -7.25
C GLU A 136 -0.70 27.00 -8.03
N VAL A 137 -0.79 25.67 -8.05
CA VAL A 137 0.13 24.82 -8.83
C VAL A 137 -0.01 25.13 -10.33
N ARG A 138 -1.24 25.36 -10.82
CA ARG A 138 -1.49 25.75 -12.21
C ARG A 138 -0.81 27.07 -12.55
N THR A 139 -0.89 28.06 -11.66
CA THR A 139 -0.21 29.35 -11.81
C THR A 139 1.31 29.21 -11.82
N GLU A 140 1.89 28.48 -10.87
CA GLU A 140 3.34 28.26 -10.81
C GLU A 140 3.86 27.48 -12.03
N ALA A 141 3.10 26.50 -12.52
CA ALA A 141 3.43 25.77 -13.73
C ALA A 141 3.44 26.67 -14.97
N ALA A 142 2.47 27.58 -15.08
CA ALA A 142 2.42 28.57 -16.17
C ALA A 142 3.58 29.58 -16.10
N ASN A 143 4.02 29.95 -14.90
CA ASN A 143 5.17 30.81 -14.65
C ASN A 143 6.53 30.09 -14.84
N GLY A 144 6.52 28.77 -15.06
CA GLY A 144 7.75 27.97 -15.20
C GLY A 144 8.49 27.75 -13.87
N ASN A 145 7.87 28.03 -12.73
CA ASN A 145 8.48 27.89 -11.41
C ASN A 145 8.44 26.43 -10.93
N LYS A 146 9.36 25.63 -11.46
CA LYS A 146 9.40 24.19 -11.21
C LYS A 146 9.54 23.84 -9.72
N GLU A 147 10.35 24.57 -8.98
CA GLU A 147 10.59 24.31 -7.55
C GLU A 147 9.32 24.50 -6.73
N ALA A 148 8.60 25.60 -6.97
CA ALA A 148 7.30 25.83 -6.32
C ALA A 148 6.26 24.77 -6.71
N VAL A 149 6.25 24.32 -7.96
CA VAL A 149 5.34 23.23 -8.39
C VAL A 149 5.64 21.93 -7.64
N TRP A 150 6.90 21.56 -7.43
CA TRP A 150 7.25 20.38 -6.64
C TRP A 150 6.80 20.51 -5.18
N ALA A 151 7.09 21.65 -4.55
CA ALA A 151 6.74 21.90 -3.17
C ALA A 151 5.22 21.87 -2.95
N LYS A 152 4.47 22.61 -3.78
CA LYS A 152 3.00 22.68 -3.69
C LYS A 152 2.32 21.35 -4.04
N ARG A 153 2.86 20.59 -5.01
CA ARG A 153 2.39 19.21 -5.29
C ARG A 153 2.54 18.33 -4.05
N SER A 154 3.65 18.42 -3.32
CA SER A 154 3.84 17.66 -2.08
C SER A 154 2.77 18.04 -1.05
N GLN A 155 2.51 19.34 -0.87
CA GLN A 155 1.48 19.84 0.04
C GLN A 155 0.07 19.34 -0.35
N LEU A 156 -0.26 19.32 -1.65
CA LEU A 156 -1.52 18.75 -2.12
C LEU A 156 -1.64 17.26 -1.79
N LEU A 157 -0.57 16.49 -1.95
CA LEU A 157 -0.55 15.06 -1.61
C LEU A 157 -0.63 14.81 -0.10
N ASP A 158 -0.09 15.70 0.73
CA ASP A 158 -0.30 15.66 2.18
C ASP A 158 -1.79 15.90 2.51
N ARG A 159 -2.43 16.92 1.90
CA ARG A 159 -3.87 17.19 2.06
C ARG A 159 -4.78 16.06 1.55
N VAL A 160 -4.40 15.39 0.45
CA VAL A 160 -5.09 14.18 -0.01
C VAL A 160 -5.00 13.10 1.06
N GLY A 161 -3.83 12.86 1.63
CA GLY A 161 -3.65 11.86 2.70
C GLY A 161 -4.48 12.17 3.95
N GLU A 162 -4.57 13.44 4.35
CA GLU A 162 -5.45 13.89 5.43
C GLU A 162 -6.92 13.61 5.12
N LEU A 163 -7.38 13.96 3.90
CA LEU A 163 -8.75 13.72 3.48
C LEU A 163 -9.09 12.22 3.39
N GLU A 164 -8.16 11.40 2.92
CA GLU A 164 -8.28 9.94 2.90
C GLU A 164 -8.35 9.35 4.32
N ALA A 165 -7.58 9.88 5.26
CA ALA A 165 -7.62 9.44 6.65
C ALA A 165 -8.99 9.69 7.30
N LEU A 166 -9.67 10.79 6.94
CA LEU A 166 -11.04 11.08 7.41
C LEU A 166 -12.08 10.06 6.93
N MET A 167 -11.82 9.34 5.83
CA MET A 167 -12.70 8.28 5.31
C MET A 167 -12.61 6.97 6.11
N VAL A 168 -11.60 6.82 6.98
CA VAL A 168 -11.49 5.63 7.82
C VAL A 168 -12.49 5.73 8.97
N ASN A 169 -13.59 4.98 8.84
CA ASN A 169 -14.70 5.04 9.78
C ASN A 169 -14.44 4.26 11.07
N LYS A 170 -13.92 3.04 10.94
CA LYS A 170 -13.62 2.12 12.04
C LYS A 170 -12.41 1.28 11.70
N PHE A 171 -11.78 0.72 12.71
CA PHE A 171 -10.72 -0.25 12.52
C PHE A 171 -11.24 -1.47 11.72
N PRO A 172 -10.52 -1.94 10.68
CA PRO A 172 -11.10 -2.80 9.65
C PRO A 172 -11.37 -4.26 10.06
N PHE A 173 -10.73 -4.76 11.12
CA PHE A 173 -10.84 -6.15 11.56
C PHE A 173 -10.55 -6.32 13.05
N GLU A 174 -11.00 -7.42 13.64
CA GLU A 174 -10.60 -7.79 15.00
C GLU A 174 -9.25 -8.53 14.99
N VAL A 175 -8.37 -8.15 15.92
CA VAL A 175 -7.11 -8.88 16.15
C VAL A 175 -7.47 -10.20 16.87
N PRO A 176 -6.86 -11.34 16.50
CA PRO A 176 -7.15 -12.62 17.15
C PRO A 176 -7.04 -12.56 18.68
N GLU A 177 -7.95 -13.25 19.38
CA GLU A 177 -8.04 -13.25 20.86
C GLU A 177 -6.74 -13.72 21.54
N GLU A 178 -6.00 -14.62 20.88
CA GLU A 178 -4.68 -15.09 21.34
C GLU A 178 -3.62 -13.98 21.47
N TYR A 179 -3.85 -12.82 20.83
CA TYR A 179 -2.98 -11.62 20.93
C TYR A 179 -3.64 -10.47 21.70
N ALA A 180 -4.77 -10.70 22.37
CA ALA A 180 -5.46 -9.65 23.14
C ALA A 180 -4.62 -9.11 24.31
N ASN A 181 -3.64 -9.87 24.78
CA ASN A 181 -2.71 -9.48 25.84
C ASN A 181 -1.49 -8.66 25.33
N LEU A 182 -1.43 -8.34 24.03
CA LEU A 182 -0.38 -7.52 23.44
C LEU A 182 -0.91 -6.10 23.15
N PRO A 183 -0.06 -5.06 23.23
CA PRO A 183 -0.48 -3.72 22.80
C PRO A 183 -0.86 -3.71 21.32
N GLN A 184 -1.92 -2.98 20.99
CA GLN A 184 -2.42 -2.90 19.62
C GLN A 184 -2.55 -1.43 19.20
N LEU A 185 -2.04 -1.07 18.02
CA LEU A 185 -2.31 0.24 17.44
C LEU A 185 -3.52 0.14 16.52
N LYS A 186 -4.66 0.72 16.92
CA LYS A 186 -5.92 0.71 16.17
C LYS A 186 -6.06 1.92 15.24
N GLY A 187 -4.98 2.27 14.56
CA GLY A 187 -4.89 3.46 13.71
C GLY A 187 -3.46 3.71 13.29
N ARG A 188 -3.08 4.99 13.20
CA ARG A 188 -1.69 5.40 13.00
C ARG A 188 -1.18 6.17 14.20
N ALA A 189 0.14 6.24 14.32
CA ALA A 189 0.79 7.17 15.22
C ALA A 189 1.99 7.81 14.50
N THR A 190 2.24 9.08 14.84
CA THR A 190 3.43 9.80 14.38
C THR A 190 4.44 9.85 15.51
N VAL A 191 5.68 9.45 15.22
CA VAL A 191 6.77 9.40 16.19
C VAL A 191 7.90 10.31 15.73
N GLU A 192 8.25 11.28 16.56
CA GLU A 192 9.45 12.08 16.40
C GLU A 192 10.63 11.35 17.05
N VAL A 193 11.71 11.16 16.30
CA VAL A 193 12.93 10.49 16.75
C VAL A 193 14.09 11.46 16.67
N GLU A 194 14.54 11.93 17.83
CA GLU A 194 15.74 12.73 17.97
C GLU A 194 16.96 11.81 18.03
N THR A 195 17.93 12.03 17.15
CA THR A 195 19.20 11.30 17.13
C THR A 195 20.37 12.26 17.31
N ASN A 196 21.56 11.72 17.51
CA ASN A 196 22.80 12.52 17.47
C ASN A 196 23.17 13.03 16.05
N LYS A 197 22.33 12.80 15.02
CA LYS A 197 22.45 13.35 13.66
C LYS A 197 21.34 14.33 13.28
N GLY A 198 20.38 14.56 14.17
CA GLY A 198 19.20 15.37 13.92
C GLY A 198 17.91 14.60 14.19
N THR A 199 16.78 15.24 13.89
CA THR A 199 15.46 14.71 14.16
C THR A 199 14.78 14.25 12.88
N MET A 200 14.18 13.06 12.92
CA MET A 200 13.38 12.50 11.83
C MET A 200 11.98 12.13 12.31
N THR A 201 11.02 12.14 11.39
CA THR A 201 9.62 11.81 11.67
C THR A 201 9.30 10.43 11.08
N LEU A 202 8.69 9.58 11.89
CA LEU A 202 8.18 8.27 11.51
C LEU A 202 6.66 8.28 11.55
N VAL A 203 6.01 7.58 10.63
CA VAL A 203 4.60 7.21 10.76
C VAL A 203 4.51 5.70 10.82
N VAL A 204 3.88 5.20 11.89
CA VAL A 204 3.63 3.77 12.10
C VAL A 204 2.17 3.44 11.81
N ASP A 205 1.95 2.29 11.17
CA ASP A 205 0.69 1.90 10.56
C ASP A 205 0.09 0.66 11.23
N GLY A 206 -0.83 0.90 12.16
CA GLY A 206 -1.58 -0.15 12.85
C GLY A 206 -2.74 -0.72 12.03
N TYR A 207 -3.16 -0.06 10.94
CA TYR A 207 -4.19 -0.61 10.05
C TYR A 207 -3.75 -1.92 9.40
N ASN A 208 -2.46 -2.04 9.07
CA ASN A 208 -1.91 -3.23 8.42
C ASN A 208 -1.00 -4.05 9.34
N ALA A 209 -0.42 -3.43 10.38
CA ALA A 209 0.46 -4.07 11.36
C ALA A 209 0.09 -3.68 12.81
N PRO A 210 -1.11 -4.04 13.31
CA PRO A 210 -1.61 -3.56 14.59
C PRO A 210 -0.77 -4.00 15.79
N ILE A 211 -0.24 -5.24 15.80
CA ILE A 211 0.47 -5.78 16.96
C ILE A 211 1.90 -5.21 17.01
N THR A 212 2.57 -5.17 15.87
CA THR A 212 3.94 -4.67 15.72
C THR A 212 3.99 -3.17 15.96
N ALA A 213 3.08 -2.41 15.32
CA ALA A 213 2.99 -0.97 15.54
C ALA A 213 2.57 -0.66 16.98
N GLY A 214 1.62 -1.41 17.55
CA GLY A 214 1.20 -1.26 18.95
C GLY A 214 2.35 -1.48 19.93
N ASN A 215 3.10 -2.56 19.74
CA ASN A 215 4.28 -2.86 20.53
C ASN A 215 5.35 -1.77 20.42
N PHE A 216 5.65 -1.29 19.21
CA PHE A 216 6.61 -0.20 19.01
C PHE A 216 6.18 1.08 19.73
N VAL A 217 4.92 1.49 19.57
CA VAL A 217 4.38 2.71 20.21
C VAL A 217 4.37 2.60 21.74
N ASP A 218 4.01 1.45 22.30
CA ASP A 218 4.12 1.19 23.75
C ASP A 218 5.55 1.34 24.26
N LEU A 219 6.53 0.80 23.54
CA LEU A 219 7.95 0.92 23.90
C LEU A 219 8.44 2.38 23.80
N VAL A 220 8.01 3.13 22.78
CA VAL A 220 8.28 4.58 22.68
C VAL A 220 7.69 5.32 23.88
N GLN A 221 6.43 5.06 24.25
CA GLN A 221 5.78 5.68 25.41
C GLN A 221 6.51 5.41 26.72
N ARG A 222 7.13 4.24 26.84
CA ARG A 222 7.93 3.85 28.01
C ARG A 222 9.36 4.40 28.00
N GLY A 223 9.74 5.17 26.99
CA GLY A 223 11.10 5.69 26.81
C GLY A 223 12.13 4.59 26.55
N PHE A 224 11.70 3.42 26.07
CA PHE A 224 12.58 2.25 25.90
C PHE A 224 13.74 2.54 24.94
N TYR A 225 13.47 3.27 23.86
CA TYR A 225 14.46 3.57 22.82
C TYR A 225 15.40 4.73 23.18
N ASP A 226 15.13 5.47 24.27
CA ASP A 226 15.91 6.64 24.67
C ASP A 226 17.33 6.21 25.05
N GLY A 227 18.33 6.77 24.37
CA GLY A 227 19.74 6.49 24.58
C GLY A 227 20.26 5.21 23.91
N LEU A 228 19.42 4.43 23.23
CA LEU A 228 19.87 3.20 22.56
C LEU A 228 20.70 3.50 21.31
N GLU A 229 21.72 2.66 21.11
CA GLU A 229 22.62 2.74 19.96
C GLU A 229 22.12 1.88 18.79
N PHE A 230 22.45 2.30 17.57
CA PHE A 230 22.32 1.46 16.38
C PHE A 230 23.40 0.37 16.43
N THR A 231 23.00 -0.88 16.61
CA THR A 231 23.91 -1.99 16.95
C THR A 231 24.44 -2.73 15.72
N ARG A 232 23.68 -2.77 14.63
CA ARG A 232 24.06 -3.45 13.39
C ARG A 232 23.75 -2.56 12.19
N ALA A 233 24.74 -2.43 11.32
CA ALA A 233 24.58 -1.89 9.99
C ALA A 233 25.07 -2.95 9.00
N GLU A 234 24.22 -3.35 8.06
CA GLU A 234 24.66 -4.05 6.86
C GLU A 234 24.75 -3.03 5.74
N ASP A 235 25.94 -2.91 5.13
CA ASP A 235 26.28 -1.85 4.18
C ASP A 235 25.14 -1.59 3.19
N ASN A 236 24.51 -0.42 3.33
CA ASN A 236 23.42 0.08 2.48
C ASN A 236 22.16 -0.81 2.39
N TYR A 237 21.96 -1.73 3.34
CA TYR A 237 20.80 -2.61 3.33
C TYR A 237 19.90 -2.39 4.55
N VAL A 238 20.46 -2.45 5.76
CA VAL A 238 19.69 -2.41 7.01
C VAL A 238 20.46 -1.69 8.10
N LEU A 239 19.78 -0.82 8.86
CA LEU A 239 20.28 -0.21 10.09
C LEU A 239 19.38 -0.58 11.26
N GLN A 240 19.88 -1.37 12.20
CA GLN A 240 19.11 -2.01 13.27
C GLN A 240 19.38 -1.38 14.64
N ILE A 241 18.34 -1.31 15.47
CA ILE A 241 18.33 -0.71 16.82
C ILE A 241 17.30 -1.44 17.71
N GLY A 242 17.22 -1.07 18.98
CA GLY A 242 16.25 -1.59 19.93
C GLY A 242 16.75 -2.80 20.71
N ASP A 243 18.05 -3.07 20.66
CA ASP A 243 18.69 -4.06 21.52
C ASP A 243 18.65 -3.55 22.96
N PRO A 244 18.01 -4.27 23.89
CA PRO A 244 17.77 -3.71 25.20
C PRO A 244 19.02 -3.67 26.06
N PRO A 245 19.12 -2.69 26.97
CA PRO A 245 20.27 -2.54 27.87
C PRO A 245 20.35 -3.67 28.91
N GLY A 246 19.29 -4.47 29.05
CA GLY A 246 19.25 -5.65 29.89
C GLY A 246 18.13 -6.59 29.46
N LYS A 247 18.25 -7.88 29.82
CA LYS A 247 17.34 -8.95 29.37
C LYS A 247 15.87 -8.76 29.77
N GLU A 248 15.60 -7.97 30.80
CA GLU A 248 14.24 -7.69 31.28
C GLU A 248 13.56 -6.55 30.48
N VAL A 249 14.34 -5.59 29.98
CA VAL A 249 13.81 -4.35 29.43
C VAL A 249 13.38 -4.60 27.98
N GLY A 250 12.13 -4.27 27.63
CA GLY A 250 11.57 -4.51 26.29
C GLY A 250 11.11 -5.96 26.07
N PHE A 251 11.87 -6.95 26.55
CA PHE A 251 11.52 -8.37 26.44
C PHE A 251 10.55 -8.85 27.51
N ILE A 252 10.50 -8.24 28.69
CA ILE A 252 9.52 -8.58 29.72
C ILE A 252 8.50 -7.44 29.82
N ASP A 253 7.23 -7.80 29.74
CA ASP A 253 6.15 -6.86 30.02
C ASP A 253 6.11 -6.57 31.53
N PRO A 254 6.25 -5.32 31.97
CA PRO A 254 6.38 -4.98 33.39
C PRO A 254 5.08 -5.15 34.17
N LYS A 255 3.92 -5.17 33.50
CA LYS A 255 2.62 -5.37 34.13
C LYS A 255 2.35 -6.86 34.37
N THR A 256 2.68 -7.69 33.39
CA THR A 256 2.38 -9.14 33.44
C THR A 256 3.56 -10.00 33.90
N ASN A 257 4.77 -9.45 33.91
CA ASN A 257 6.03 -10.14 34.19
C ASN A 257 6.28 -11.35 33.27
N LYS A 258 5.78 -11.29 32.02
CA LYS A 258 5.93 -12.33 31.00
C LYS A 258 6.82 -11.86 29.87
N TYR A 259 7.47 -12.81 29.20
CA TYR A 259 8.17 -12.57 27.95
C TYR A 259 7.19 -12.03 26.89
N ARG A 260 7.56 -10.92 26.26
CA ARG A 260 6.81 -10.22 25.24
C ARG A 260 7.46 -10.51 23.88
N ALA A 261 6.99 -11.59 23.28
CA ALA A 261 7.17 -11.88 21.87
C ALA A 261 5.93 -11.42 21.10
N ILE A 262 6.12 -10.95 19.87
CA ILE A 262 5.04 -10.60 18.95
C ILE A 262 5.12 -11.50 17.70
N PRO A 263 3.97 -11.90 17.14
CA PRO A 263 3.93 -12.69 15.92
C PRO A 263 4.47 -11.88 14.73
N LEU A 264 5.05 -12.57 13.75
CA LEU A 264 5.14 -12.02 12.40
C LEU A 264 3.74 -11.69 11.93
N GLU A 265 3.49 -10.46 11.50
CA GLU A 265 2.23 -10.07 10.89
C GLU A 265 2.47 -9.47 9.51
N VAL A 266 1.68 -9.90 8.52
CA VAL A 266 1.78 -9.43 7.14
C VAL A 266 0.38 -9.27 6.56
N MET A 267 -0.01 -8.03 6.26
CA MET A 267 -1.19 -7.77 5.45
C MET A 267 -0.84 -7.88 3.97
N VAL A 268 -1.58 -8.72 3.24
CA VAL A 268 -1.46 -8.87 1.79
C VAL A 268 -2.53 -8.03 1.08
N GLN A 269 -2.19 -7.47 -0.07
CA GLN A 269 -3.15 -6.71 -0.89
C GLN A 269 -4.38 -7.57 -1.23
N GLY A 270 -5.57 -7.03 -0.94
CA GLY A 270 -6.85 -7.70 -1.16
C GLY A 270 -7.33 -8.59 -0.01
N ASP A 271 -6.48 -8.87 0.98
CA ASP A 271 -6.91 -9.56 2.20
C ASP A 271 -7.74 -8.64 3.11
N LYS A 272 -8.58 -9.25 3.95
CA LYS A 272 -9.41 -8.53 4.93
C LYS A 272 -8.74 -8.34 6.29
N LYS A 273 -7.69 -9.12 6.57
CA LYS A 273 -6.93 -9.13 7.81
C LYS A 273 -5.52 -9.67 7.57
N PRO A 274 -4.54 -9.33 8.42
CA PRO A 274 -3.19 -9.85 8.30
C PRO A 274 -3.12 -11.37 8.50
N LEU A 275 -2.11 -11.97 7.89
CA LEU A 275 -1.58 -13.27 8.30
C LEU A 275 -0.74 -13.08 9.55
N TYR A 276 -0.81 -14.03 10.49
CA TYR A 276 -0.05 -14.02 11.74
C TYR A 276 0.78 -15.30 11.85
N GLY A 277 2.01 -15.17 12.33
CA GLY A 277 2.91 -16.27 12.67
C GLY A 277 3.30 -17.19 11.51
N ILE A 278 3.26 -16.69 10.28
CA ILE A 278 3.66 -17.44 9.09
C ILE A 278 4.25 -16.48 8.05
N THR A 279 5.32 -16.91 7.36
CA THR A 279 5.87 -16.16 6.24
C THR A 279 4.99 -16.33 4.99
N LEU A 280 5.07 -15.40 4.04
CA LEU A 280 4.37 -15.60 2.75
C LEU A 280 4.91 -16.81 1.98
N GLU A 281 6.18 -17.15 2.15
CA GLU A 281 6.79 -18.32 1.54
C GLU A 281 6.18 -19.61 2.09
N ASP A 282 6.14 -19.76 3.42
CA ASP A 282 5.57 -20.93 4.08
C ASP A 282 4.06 -21.05 3.87
N ALA A 283 3.37 -19.91 3.69
CA ALA A 283 1.95 -19.88 3.33
C ALA A 283 1.68 -20.22 1.86
N GLY A 284 2.72 -20.42 1.02
CA GLY A 284 2.58 -20.66 -0.42
C GLY A 284 2.16 -19.44 -1.23
N ARG A 285 2.35 -18.23 -0.67
CA ARG A 285 1.96 -16.92 -1.21
C ARG A 285 3.15 -16.04 -1.60
N TYR A 286 4.27 -16.65 -2.01
CA TYR A 286 5.53 -15.96 -2.30
C TYR A 286 5.48 -14.95 -3.47
N LEU A 287 4.40 -14.93 -4.27
CA LEU A 287 4.18 -13.94 -5.33
C LEU A 287 3.24 -12.81 -4.91
N ASP A 288 2.56 -12.97 -3.79
CA ASP A 288 1.59 -11.98 -3.32
C ASP A 288 2.32 -10.76 -2.74
N GLN A 289 1.73 -9.59 -2.95
CA GLN A 289 2.32 -8.32 -2.55
C GLN A 289 1.79 -7.88 -1.18
N PRO A 290 2.66 -7.52 -0.23
CA PRO A 290 2.21 -6.93 1.02
C PRO A 290 1.62 -5.54 0.77
N VAL A 291 0.72 -5.10 1.66
CA VAL A 291 0.21 -3.72 1.67
C VAL A 291 1.30 -2.73 2.06
N LEU A 292 2.19 -3.14 2.98
CA LEU A 292 3.36 -2.39 3.38
C LEU A 292 4.63 -3.10 2.86
N PRO A 293 5.16 -2.72 1.68
CA PRO A 293 6.36 -3.32 1.12
C PRO A 293 7.66 -2.66 1.60
N PHE A 294 8.76 -3.41 1.54
CA PHE A 294 10.13 -2.87 1.63
C PHE A 294 10.56 -2.20 0.32
N SER A 295 9.77 -1.23 -0.15
CA SER A 295 10.09 -0.48 -1.37
C SER A 295 10.59 0.94 -1.13
N ALA A 296 10.52 1.44 0.10
CA ALA A 296 10.94 2.80 0.45
C ALA A 296 12.19 2.78 1.34
N PHE A 297 13.13 3.67 1.04
CA PHE A 297 14.20 4.03 1.98
C PHE A 297 13.56 4.56 3.28
N GLY A 298 13.97 3.97 4.39
CA GLY A 298 13.41 4.25 5.72
C GLY A 298 12.14 3.46 6.05
N ALA A 299 11.81 2.38 5.33
CA ALA A 299 10.79 1.43 5.79
C ALA A 299 11.20 0.79 7.12
N LEU A 300 10.26 0.66 8.05
CA LEU A 300 10.48 0.09 9.38
C LEU A 300 10.12 -1.39 9.38
N GLY A 301 11.12 -2.25 9.56
CA GLY A 301 10.95 -3.70 9.69
C GLY A 301 11.18 -4.17 11.13
N MET A 302 10.29 -5.01 11.65
CA MET A 302 10.49 -5.63 12.96
C MET A 302 11.54 -6.75 12.87
N ALA A 303 12.60 -6.68 13.66
CA ALA A 303 13.61 -7.73 13.71
C ALA A 303 13.08 -8.92 14.52
N ARG A 304 13.51 -10.12 14.14
CA ARG A 304 13.15 -11.38 14.82
C ARG A 304 14.27 -12.42 14.69
N PRO A 305 14.31 -13.43 15.57
CA PRO A 305 15.13 -14.61 15.36
C PRO A 305 14.79 -15.30 14.04
N GLY A 306 15.81 -15.86 13.37
CA GLY A 306 15.64 -16.50 12.06
C GLY A 306 14.78 -17.77 12.11
N ASP A 307 14.86 -18.49 13.24
CA ASP A 307 14.19 -19.77 13.53
C ASP A 307 12.84 -19.62 14.23
N ASP A 308 12.46 -18.40 14.61
CA ASP A 308 11.18 -18.12 15.27
C ASP A 308 10.45 -16.94 14.61
N VAL A 309 9.40 -17.27 13.86
CA VAL A 309 8.51 -16.27 13.22
C VAL A 309 7.69 -15.48 14.25
N ASN A 310 7.56 -15.95 15.48
CA ASN A 310 6.87 -15.27 16.57
C ASN A 310 7.84 -14.71 17.63
N GLY A 311 9.13 -14.60 17.29
CA GLY A 311 10.17 -14.17 18.22
C GLY A 311 10.48 -12.67 18.19
N GLY A 312 9.76 -11.87 17.40
CA GLY A 312 9.94 -10.42 17.35
C GLY A 312 9.64 -9.78 18.71
N SER A 313 10.31 -8.69 19.06
CA SER A 313 10.09 -8.00 20.34
C SER A 313 10.42 -6.51 20.23
N SER A 314 11.54 -6.04 20.77
CA SER A 314 11.88 -4.62 20.80
C SER A 314 12.75 -4.14 19.63
N GLN A 315 13.50 -5.06 19.02
CA GLN A 315 14.46 -4.73 17.98
C GLN A 315 13.76 -4.50 16.65
N PHE A 316 14.07 -3.38 16.00
CA PHE A 316 13.57 -3.07 14.66
C PHE A 316 14.71 -2.50 13.83
N PHE A 317 14.47 -2.36 12.54
CA PHE A 317 15.45 -1.83 11.61
C PHE A 317 14.84 -0.89 10.58
N PHE A 318 15.67 0.03 10.12
CA PHE A 318 15.42 0.84 8.94
C PHE A 318 15.95 0.10 7.72
N PHE A 319 15.11 -0.03 6.70
CA PHE A 319 15.50 -0.50 5.39
C PHE A 319 16.19 0.64 4.62
N LEU A 320 17.44 0.43 4.22
CA LEU A 320 18.29 1.47 3.61
C LEU A 320 18.46 1.30 2.09
N PHE A 321 17.89 0.26 1.50
CA PHE A 321 18.08 -0.02 0.09
C PHE A 321 16.97 0.60 -0.77
N GLU A 322 17.35 1.20 -1.90
CA GLU A 322 16.40 1.76 -2.86
C GLU A 322 16.12 0.77 -3.99
N PRO A 323 14.88 0.30 -4.18
CA PRO A 323 14.53 -0.69 -5.21
C PRO A 323 14.70 -0.20 -6.65
N GLU A 324 14.99 1.08 -6.89
CA GLU A 324 15.38 1.57 -8.22
C GLU A 324 16.62 0.81 -8.78
N LEU A 325 17.36 0.12 -7.90
CA LEU A 325 18.51 -0.72 -8.22
C LEU A 325 18.16 -2.21 -8.46
N THR A 326 16.90 -2.63 -8.31
CA THR A 326 16.44 -4.01 -8.53
C THR A 326 15.28 -4.09 -9.54
N PRO A 327 15.44 -4.80 -10.67
CA PRO A 327 14.34 -5.03 -11.60
C PRO A 327 13.18 -5.77 -10.91
N ALA A 328 11.95 -5.35 -11.20
CA ALA A 328 10.67 -5.97 -10.81
C ALA A 328 10.12 -5.71 -9.39
N GLY A 329 10.73 -4.86 -8.56
CA GLY A 329 10.13 -4.43 -7.29
C GLY A 329 9.93 -5.53 -6.23
N LEU A 330 10.45 -6.74 -6.47
CA LEU A 330 10.42 -7.85 -5.53
C LEU A 330 11.57 -7.70 -4.55
N ASN A 331 11.25 -7.48 -3.28
CA ASN A 331 12.20 -7.45 -2.19
C ASN A 331 12.25 -8.81 -1.48
N LEU A 332 13.46 -9.30 -1.16
CA LEU A 332 13.65 -10.56 -0.43
C LEU A 332 13.14 -10.53 1.02
N LEU A 333 12.88 -9.35 1.59
CA LEU A 333 12.34 -9.16 2.94
C LEU A 333 10.82 -9.19 2.99
N ASP A 334 10.15 -8.90 1.86
CA ASP A 334 8.69 -8.87 1.81
C ASP A 334 8.12 -10.25 2.16
N GLY A 335 7.16 -10.25 3.08
CA GLY A 335 6.56 -11.48 3.59
C GLY A 335 7.42 -12.30 4.56
N ARG A 336 8.65 -11.88 4.84
CA ARG A 336 9.55 -12.52 5.84
C ARG A 336 9.69 -11.73 7.13
N TYR A 337 9.42 -10.43 7.07
CA TYR A 337 9.41 -9.48 8.19
C TYR A 337 8.14 -8.64 8.16
N ALA A 338 7.70 -8.17 9.34
CA ALA A 338 6.59 -7.23 9.45
C ALA A 338 7.10 -5.81 9.17
N VAL A 339 6.64 -5.20 8.08
CA VAL A 339 6.76 -3.76 7.86
C VAL A 339 5.64 -3.09 8.63
N PHE A 340 5.97 -2.10 9.46
CA PHE A 340 4.98 -1.46 10.34
C PHE A 340 4.98 0.08 10.27
N GLY A 341 5.76 0.66 9.35
CA GLY A 341 5.78 2.11 9.16
C GLY A 341 6.92 2.57 8.26
N TYR A 342 7.06 3.89 8.13
CA TYR A 342 8.08 4.51 7.30
C TYR A 342 8.58 5.82 7.92
N VAL A 343 9.83 6.18 7.61
CA VAL A 343 10.31 7.57 7.75
C VAL A 343 9.59 8.45 6.74
N THR A 344 8.91 9.48 7.21
CA THR A 344 8.10 10.40 6.39
C THR A 344 8.74 11.77 6.21
N GLU A 345 9.63 12.19 7.13
CA GLU A 345 10.31 13.49 7.08
C GLU A 345 11.77 13.39 7.51
N ASN A 346 12.60 14.28 6.95
CA ASN A 346 14.04 14.38 7.23
C ASN A 346 14.79 13.05 7.02
N LYS A 347 14.52 12.35 5.91
CA LYS A 347 15.21 11.10 5.53
C LYS A 347 16.73 11.27 5.41
N ASP A 348 17.21 12.48 5.14
CA ASP A 348 18.63 12.82 5.10
C ASP A 348 19.33 12.69 6.47
N VAL A 349 18.57 12.70 7.58
CA VAL A 349 19.09 12.35 8.91
C VAL A 349 19.42 10.86 8.94
N LEU A 350 18.51 10.00 8.43
CA LEU A 350 18.73 8.56 8.37
C LEU A 350 19.93 8.20 7.49
N GLU A 351 20.14 8.88 6.38
CA GLU A 351 21.33 8.71 5.52
C GLU A 351 22.66 8.95 6.24
N LYS A 352 22.66 9.80 7.28
CA LYS A 352 23.86 10.15 8.06
C LYS A 352 24.10 9.21 9.25
N LEU A 353 23.12 8.39 9.60
CA LEU A 353 23.22 7.47 10.73
C LEU A 353 24.05 6.24 10.36
N LYS A 354 24.81 5.76 11.33
CA LYS A 354 25.63 4.55 11.22
C LYS A 354 25.63 3.79 12.55
N GLN A 355 26.22 2.59 12.53
CA GLN A 355 26.46 1.83 13.74
C GLN A 355 27.18 2.70 14.80
N GLY A 356 26.71 2.65 16.04
CA GLY A 356 27.20 3.43 17.18
C GLY A 356 26.64 4.85 17.30
N ASP A 357 25.90 5.36 16.30
CA ASP A 357 25.01 6.51 16.54
C ASP A 357 23.84 6.08 17.45
N LYS A 358 23.05 7.04 17.94
CA LYS A 358 22.02 6.74 18.94
C LYS A 358 20.75 7.56 18.77
N ILE A 359 19.65 6.98 19.23
CA ILE A 359 18.42 7.71 19.54
C ILE A 359 18.67 8.44 20.87
N ILE A 360 18.53 9.76 20.86
CA ILE A 360 18.53 10.60 22.07
C ILE A 360 17.18 10.46 22.75
N SER A 361 16.09 10.63 21.98
CA SER A 361 14.73 10.45 22.46
C SER A 361 13.79 10.04 21.33
N ALA A 362 12.76 9.26 21.66
CA ALA A 362 11.64 8.98 20.76
C ALA A 362 10.32 9.37 21.44
N ARG A 363 9.45 10.10 20.75
CA ARG A 363 8.19 10.62 21.30
C ARG A 363 7.05 10.44 20.32
N VAL A 364 5.92 9.91 20.80
CA VAL A 364 4.67 9.92 20.02
C VAL A 364 4.13 11.35 20.06
N VAL A 365 4.00 11.97 18.89
CA VAL A 365 3.53 13.36 18.76
C VAL A 365 2.09 13.46 18.27
N ASP A 366 1.55 12.37 17.70
CA ASP A 366 0.17 12.26 17.23
C ASP A 366 -0.30 10.80 17.22
N GLY A 367 -1.61 10.57 17.36
CA GLY A 367 -2.24 9.25 17.25
C GLY A 367 -2.02 8.31 18.44
N LEU A 368 -1.64 8.83 19.62
CA LEU A 368 -1.46 8.02 20.83
C LEU A 368 -2.79 7.42 21.32
N GLU A 369 -3.90 8.10 21.11
CA GLU A 369 -5.26 7.64 21.41
C GLU A 369 -5.66 6.37 20.65
N ASN A 370 -4.93 6.02 19.58
CA ASN A 370 -5.11 4.77 18.84
C ASN A 370 -4.43 3.58 19.53
N LEU A 371 -3.56 3.80 20.52
CA LEU A 371 -2.91 2.73 21.26
C LEU A 371 -3.90 2.10 22.26
N VAL A 372 -4.17 0.83 22.06
CA VAL A 372 -4.94 0.00 23.00
C VAL A 372 -3.96 -0.78 23.85
N GLU A 373 -3.96 -0.48 25.15
CA GLU A 373 -3.17 -1.24 26.12
C GLU A 373 -3.71 -2.67 26.29
N PRO A 374 -2.84 -3.65 26.62
CA PRO A 374 -3.28 -4.98 27.02
C PRO A 374 -4.30 -4.92 28.16
N SER A 375 -5.36 -5.69 28.02
CA SER A 375 -6.39 -5.89 29.05
C SER A 375 -5.92 -6.74 30.23
#